data_AF-A0A371XZV7-F1
#
_entry.id   AF-A0A371XZV7-F1
#
_cell.length_a   1.000
_cell.length_b   1.000
_cell.length_c   1.000
_cell.angle_alpha   90.00
_cell.angle_beta   90.00
_cell.angle_gamma   90.00
#
_symmetry.space_group_name_H-M   'P 1'
#
loop_
_entity.id
_entity.type
_entity.pdbx_description
1 polymer ?
#
loop_
_entity_poly.entity_id
_entity_poly.type
_entity_poly.pdbx_seq_one_letter_code
_entity_poly.pdbx_strand_id
1 'polypeptide(L)' 'MAWLHIVAPKGAVPTATSKCACGRDRSAVGRARVLALIEDHEAHRNDCPLRTAQEGRNAA' A
#
# COMPACT_ATOMS: atom_id res chain seq x y z
N MET A 1 -2.43 -3.88 -9.75
CA MET A 1 -1.08 -3.94 -9.11
C MET A 1 -1.02 -2.90 -8.01
N ALA A 2 -0.50 -3.27 -6.84
CA ALA A 2 -0.29 -2.37 -5.70
C ALA A 2 1.22 -2.24 -5.46
N TRP A 3 1.71 -1.01 -5.36
CA TRP A 3 3.12 -0.67 -5.15
C TRP A 3 3.29 0.09 -3.84
N LEU A 4 4.25 -0.35 -3.03
CA LEU A 4 4.67 0.31 -1.81
C LEU A 4 6.12 0.74 -1.99
N HIS A 5 6.39 2.04 -1.83
CA HIS A 5 7.71 2.63 -1.91
C HIS A 5 8.09 3.23 -0.57
N ILE A 6 9.16 2.74 0.04
CA ILE A 6 9.64 3.20 1.36
C ILE A 6 11.04 3.76 1.19
N VAL A 7 11.25 4.99 1.64
CA VAL A 7 12.52 5.69 1.66
C VAL A 7 12.89 5.96 3.11
N ALA A 8 13.96 5.32 3.58
CA ALA A 8 14.49 5.50 4.93
C ALA A 8 15.99 5.80 4.86
N PRO A 9 16.39 7.06 4.63
CA PRO A 9 17.79 7.46 4.67
C PRO A 9 18.33 7.34 6.10
N LYS A 10 19.61 6.97 6.26
CA LYS A 10 20.23 6.80 7.57
C LYS A 10 20.20 8.12 8.36
N GLY A 11 19.45 8.15 9.47
CA GLY A 11 19.30 9.34 10.33
C GLY A 11 18.21 10.33 9.91
N ALA A 12 17.45 10.05 8.85
CA ALA A 12 16.35 10.91 8.41
C ALA A 12 14.98 10.31 8.75
N VAL A 13 13.95 11.15 8.67
CA VAL A 13 12.56 10.75 8.89
C VAL A 13 12.13 9.82 7.75
N PRO A 14 11.71 8.57 8.04
CA PRO A 14 11.33 7.64 6.99
C PRO A 14 10.04 8.10 6.32
N THR A 15 9.94 7.91 5.02
CA THR A 15 8.77 8.27 4.23
C THR A 15 8.32 7.05 3.45
N ALA A 16 7.03 6.77 3.43
CA ALA A 16 6.44 5.69 2.65
C ALA A 16 5.28 6.20 1.82
N THR A 17 5.16 5.68 0.61
CA THR A 17 4.06 5.97 -0.30
C THR A 17 3.48 4.66 -0.81
N SER A 18 2.18 4.48 -0.62
CA SER A 18 1.41 3.35 -1.12
C SER A 18 0.53 3.81 -2.26
N LYS A 19 0.71 3.21 -3.43
CA LYS A 19 -0.12 3.44 -4.61
C LYS A 19 -0.77 2.15 -5.08
N CYS A 20 -2.05 2.21 -5.41
CA CYS A 20 -2.78 1.09 -5.98
C CYS A 20 -3.51 1.52 -7.24
N ALA A 21 -3.54 0.63 -8.24
CA ALA A 21 -4.29 0.85 -9.47
C ALA A 21 -5.80 1.06 -9.26
N CYS A 22 -6.34 0.74 -8.08
CA CYS A 22 -7.76 1.01 -7.75
C CYS A 22 -8.05 2.48 -7.46
N GLY A 23 -7.05 3.37 -7.53
CA GLY A 23 -7.17 4.80 -7.22
C GLY A 23 -6.70 5.18 -5.82
N ARG A 24 -6.13 4.25 -5.04
CA ARG A 24 -5.56 4.56 -3.71
C ARG A 24 -4.16 5.17 -3.87
N ASP A 25 -3.99 6.39 -3.38
CA ASP A 25 -2.70 7.06 -3.24
C ASP A 25 -2.61 7.61 -1.80
N ARG A 26 -1.66 7.08 -1.01
CA ARG A 26 -1.41 7.54 0.35
C ARG A 26 0.08 7.68 0.59
N SER A 27 0.46 8.74 1.29
CA SER A 27 1.83 9.00 1.75
C SER A 27 1.87 9.15 3.27
N ALA A 28 2.95 8.69 3.88
CA ALA A 28 3.20 8.75 5.31
C ALA A 28 4.64 9.16 5.57
N VAL A 29 4.84 10.03 6.56
CA VAL A 29 6.16 10.53 6.98
C VAL A 29 6.31 10.27 8.47
N GLY A 30 7.44 9.72 8.88
CA GLY A 30 7.75 9.35 10.26
C GLY A 30 7.49 7.87 10.54
N ARG A 31 8.32 7.30 11.43
CA ARG A 31 8.38 5.85 11.67
C ARG A 31 7.03 5.24 12.03
N ALA A 32 6.30 5.85 12.97
CA ALA A 32 4.99 5.36 13.39
C ALA A 32 3.96 5.40 12.24
N ARG A 33 3.93 6.48 11.45
CA ARG A 33 3.00 6.62 10.33
C ARG A 33 3.35 5.68 9.17
N VAL A 34 4.64 5.44 8.93
CA VAL A 34 5.10 4.47 7.94
C VAL A 34 4.67 3.06 8.33
N LEU A 35 4.82 2.66 9.60
CA LEU A 35 4.34 1.36 10.09
C LEU A 35 2.82 1.22 9.90
N ALA A 36 2.05 2.23 10.29
CA ALA A 36 0.61 2.24 10.08
C ALA A 36 0.22 2.16 8.59
N LEU A 37 0.99 2.82 7.70
CA LEU A 37 0.76 2.75 6.25
C LEU A 37 1.03 1.36 5.69
N ILE A 38 2.00 0.63 6.24
CA ILE A 38 2.29 -0.76 5.87
C ILE A 38 1.09 -1.65 6.24
N GLU A 39 0.62 -1.58 7.49
CA GLU A 39 -0.54 -2.37 7.94
C GLU A 39 -1.80 -2.05 7.11
N ASP A 40 -2.05 -0.76 6.84
CA ASP A 40 -3.13 -0.30 5.97
C ASP A 40 -2.97 -0.81 4.53
N HIS A 41 -1.74 -0.89 4.00
CA HIS A 41 -1.46 -1.48 2.69
C HIS A 41 -1.78 -2.97 2.64
N GLU A 42 -1.43 -3.73 3.68
CA GLU A 42 -1.72 -5.16 3.77
C GLU A 42 -3.22 -5.43 3.86
N ALA A 43 -3.94 -4.71 4.73
CA ALA A 43 -5.39 -4.79 4.82
C ALA A 43 -6.06 -4.44 3.49
N HIS A 44 -5.62 -3.34 2.86
CA HIS A 44 -6.14 -2.93 1.57
C HIS A 44 -5.83 -3.94 0.47
N ARG A 45 -4.66 -4.60 0.47
CA ARG A 45 -4.34 -5.62 -0.53
C ARG A 45 -5.42 -6.72 -0.53
N ASN A 46 -5.92 -7.13 0.63
CA ASN A 46 -6.95 -8.16 0.76
C ASN A 46 -8.35 -7.66 0.35
N ASP A 47 -8.67 -6.40 0.66
CA ASP A 47 -9.96 -5.78 0.31
C ASP A 47 -9.99 -5.19 -1.11
N CYS A 48 -8.84 -5.06 -1.75
CA CYS A 48 -8.71 -4.28 -2.98
C CYS A 48 -9.65 -4.81 -4.06
N PRO A 49 -10.60 -4.00 -4.57
CA PRO A 49 -11.60 -4.48 -5.52
C PRO A 49 -10.97 -4.94 -6.83
N LEU A 50 -9.81 -4.40 -7.23
CA LEU A 50 -9.09 -4.89 -8.41
C LEU A 50 -8.42 -6.26 -8.19
N ARG A 51 -8.09 -6.61 -6.94
CA ARG A 51 -7.56 -7.93 -6.60
C ARG A 51 -8.71 -8.91 -6.41
N THR A 52 -9.74 -8.56 -5.65
CA THR A 52 -10.95 -9.37 -5.46
C THR A 52 -11.69 -9.61 -6.77
N ALA A 53 -11.78 -8.62 -7.66
CA ALA A 53 -12.33 -8.80 -9.00
C ALA A 53 -11.45 -9.69 -9.89
N GLN A 54 -10.16 -9.85 -9.60
CA GLN A 54 -9.33 -10.83 -10.31
C GLN A 54 -9.61 -12.26 -9.82
N GLU A 55 -9.80 -12.47 -8.52
CA GLU A 55 -10.18 -13.77 -7.96
C GLU A 55 -11.58 -14.22 -8.45
N GLY A 56 -12.50 -13.28 -8.72
CA GLY A 56 -13.81 -13.56 -9.34
C GLY A 56 -13.79 -13.73 -10.86
N ARG A 57 -12.68 -13.45 -11.54
CA ARG A 57 -12.53 -13.56 -13.01
C ARG A 57 -11.80 -14.82 -13.47
N ASN A 58 -11.41 -15.71 -12.56
CA ASN A 58 -10.88 -17.03 -12.90
C ASN A 58 -11.98 -18.13 -12.92
N ALA A 59 -13.24 -17.73 -13.13
CA ALA A 59 -14.36 -18.63 -13.43
C ALA A 59 -14.91 -18.26 -14.82
N ALA A 60 -14.17 -18.61 -15.87
CA ALA A 60 -14.66 -18.64 -17.25
C ALA A 60 -13.88 -19.71 -18.03
#